data_AF-A0A379T9Y2-F1
#
_entry.id   AF-A0A379T9Y2-F1
#
_cell.length_a   1.000
_cell.length_b   1.000
_cell.length_c   1.000
_cell.angle_alpha   90.00
_cell.angle_beta   90.00
_cell.angle_gamma   90.00
#
_symmetry.space_group_name_H-M   'P 1'
#
loop_
_entity.id
_entity.type
_entity.pdbx_description
1 polymer ?
#
loop_
_entity_poly.entity_id
_entity_poly.type
_entity_poly.pdbx_seq_one_letter_code
_entity_poly.pdbx_strand_id
1 'polypeptide(L)'
;MASGLSMPVGFKNGTDGSLATAINAMRAAAQPHRFVGINQAGQVALLQTQGNPHGHVILRGGKAPNYSPADVAQCEKEMEQAGTTSFADGRLQSW
;
A
#
# COMPACT_ATOMS: atom_id res chain seq x y z
N MET A 1 -5.84 8.14 -5.86
CA MET A 1 -6.97 7.93 -4.92
C MET A 1 -6.50 7.53 -3.52
N ALA A 2 -5.76 6.43 -3.34
CA ALA A 2 -5.35 5.94 -2.02
C ALA A 2 -4.62 6.98 -1.13
N SER A 3 -3.86 7.89 -1.75
CA SER A 3 -3.15 9.01 -1.09
C SER A 3 -4.07 10.05 -0.43
N GLY A 4 -5.37 10.04 -0.70
CA GLY A 4 -6.35 10.99 -0.17
C GLY A 4 -7.35 10.37 0.81
N LEU A 5 -7.17 9.10 1.19
CA LEU A 5 -8.04 8.44 2.16
C LEU A 5 -7.55 8.71 3.59
N SER A 6 -8.50 8.97 4.49
CA SER A 6 -8.24 9.21 5.91
C SER A 6 -8.11 7.92 6.75
N MET A 7 -7.92 6.78 6.10
CA MET A 7 -7.86 5.46 6.73
C MET A 7 -6.68 4.64 6.17
N PRO A 8 -6.20 3.61 6.88
CA PRO A 8 -5.21 2.67 6.36
C PRO A 8 -5.67 1.98 5.07
N VAL A 9 -4.73 1.70 4.16
CA VAL A 9 -5.03 1.09 2.86
C VAL A 9 -4.14 -0.13 2.62
N GLY A 10 -4.77 -1.24 2.25
CA GLY A 10 -4.07 -2.48 1.88
C GLY A 10 -3.86 -2.60 0.37
N PHE A 11 -2.65 -2.97 -0.03
CA PHE A 11 -2.25 -3.17 -1.42
C PHE A 11 -1.97 -4.64 -1.67
N LYS A 12 -2.80 -5.26 -2.52
CA LYS A 12 -2.64 -6.66 -2.91
C LYS A 12 -1.42 -6.86 -3.80
N ASN A 13 -0.69 -7.96 -3.59
CA ASN A 13 0.36 -8.37 -4.52
C ASN A 13 -0.20 -8.64 -5.93
N GLY A 14 0.68 -8.59 -6.93
CA GLY A 14 0.33 -8.80 -8.34
C GLY A 14 -0.31 -10.16 -8.60
N THR A 15 -1.06 -10.29 -9.70
CA THR A 15 -1.77 -11.53 -10.04
C THR A 15 -0.85 -12.74 -10.22
N ASP A 16 0.41 -12.46 -10.55
CA ASP A 16 1.51 -13.40 -10.72
C ASP A 16 2.21 -13.81 -9.41
N GLY A 17 1.94 -13.11 -8.29
CA GLY A 17 2.63 -13.30 -7.02
C GLY A 17 3.60 -12.16 -6.65
N SER A 18 3.85 -11.22 -7.56
CA SER A 18 4.87 -10.18 -7.38
C SER A 18 4.52 -9.16 -6.30
N LEU A 19 5.42 -8.94 -5.35
CA LEU A 19 5.27 -7.91 -4.30
C LEU A 19 5.61 -6.51 -4.79
N ALA A 20 6.39 -6.39 -5.87
CA ALA A 20 6.83 -5.11 -6.41
C ALA A 20 5.64 -4.19 -6.75
N THR A 21 4.54 -4.76 -7.27
CA THR A 21 3.33 -3.98 -7.56
C THR A 21 2.73 -3.36 -6.30
N ALA A 22 2.62 -4.14 -5.21
CA ALA A 22 2.07 -3.67 -3.94
C ALA A 22 2.97 -2.63 -3.29
N ILE A 23 4.28 -2.89 -3.23
CA ILE A 23 5.28 -1.99 -2.65
C ILE A 23 5.32 -0.65 -3.39
N ASN A 24 5.32 -0.68 -4.74
CA ASN A 24 5.30 0.54 -5.53
C ASN A 24 4.00 1.32 -5.35
N ALA A 25 2.86 0.64 -5.25
CA ALA A 25 1.58 1.29 -4.99
C ALA A 25 1.54 1.94 -3.60
N MET A 26 2.10 1.28 -2.57
CA MET A 26 2.25 1.86 -1.23
C MET A 26 3.13 3.12 -1.25
N ARG A 27 4.30 3.05 -1.87
CA ARG A 27 5.20 4.20 -2.01
C ARG A 27 4.53 5.35 -2.75
N ALA A 28 3.83 5.06 -3.84
CA ALA A 28 3.07 6.07 -4.57
C ALA A 28 1.98 6.68 -3.69
N ALA A 29 1.22 5.87 -2.96
CA ALA A 29 0.16 6.36 -2.08
C ALA A 29 0.67 7.21 -0.92
N ALA A 30 1.88 6.95 -0.42
CA ALA A 30 2.52 7.73 0.64
C ALA A 30 2.91 9.15 0.23
N GLN A 31 2.97 9.45 -1.08
CA GLN A 31 3.33 10.77 -1.58
C GLN A 31 2.10 11.65 -1.86
N PRO A 32 2.23 13.00 -1.85
CA PRO A 32 1.21 13.91 -2.36
C PRO A 32 0.89 13.67 -3.84
N HIS A 33 -0.38 13.73 -4.22
CA HIS A 33 -0.81 13.66 -5.63
C HIS A 33 -1.69 14.85 -6.01
N ARG A 34 -1.69 15.19 -7.30
CA ARG A 34 -2.70 16.05 -7.92
C ARG A 34 -3.40 15.29 -9.04
N PHE A 35 -4.73 15.32 -9.06
CA PHE A 35 -5.52 14.65 -10.09
C PHE A 35 -6.86 15.36 -10.30
N VAL A 36 -7.45 15.20 -11.48
CA VAL A 36 -8.78 15.72 -11.78
C VAL A 36 -9.82 14.81 -11.15
N GLY A 37 -10.78 15.39 -10.43
CA GLY A 37 -11.87 14.67 -9.78
C GLY A 37 -13.09 15.55 -9.59
N ILE A 38 -14.02 15.09 -8.74
CA ILE A 38 -15.25 15.80 -8.41
C ILE A 38 -15.15 16.32 -6.97
N ASN A 39 -15.43 17.59 -6.75
CA ASN A 39 -15.48 18.17 -5.41
C ASN A 39 -16.81 17.86 -4.69
N GLN A 40 -16.94 18.24 -3.43
CA GLN A 40 -18.16 18.00 -2.64
C GLN A 40 -19.41 18.69 -3.20
N ALA A 41 -19.26 19.70 -4.07
CA ALA A 41 -20.35 20.38 -4.75
C ALA A 41 -20.72 19.73 -6.11
N GLY A 42 -20.12 18.60 -6.47
CA GLY A 42 -20.39 17.90 -7.72
C GLY A 42 -19.70 18.49 -8.96
N GLN A 43 -18.75 19.40 -8.77
CA GLN A 43 -18.06 20.07 -9.87
C GLN A 43 -16.70 19.42 -10.17
N VAL A 44 -16.30 19.45 -11.44
CA VAL A 44 -14.96 19.04 -11.86
C VAL A 44 -13.92 20.00 -11.28
N ALA A 45 -12.95 19.45 -10.55
CA ALA A 45 -11.91 20.22 -9.88
C ALA A 45 -10.56 19.49 -9.90
N LEU A 46 -9.48 20.26 -9.79
CA LEU A 46 -8.15 19.71 -9.52
C LEU A 46 -8.03 19.44 -8.00
N LEU A 47 -7.95 18.17 -7.63
CA LEU A 47 -7.81 17.73 -6.25
C LEU A 47 -6.33 17.53 -5.91
N GLN A 48 -5.93 17.92 -4.70
CA GLN A 48 -4.60 17.67 -4.15
C GLN A 48 -4.73 16.84 -2.86
N THR A 49 -3.90 15.80 -2.74
CA THR A 49 -3.80 14.97 -1.53
C THR A 49 -2.46 15.16 -0.85
N GLN A 50 -2.38 14.87 0.44
CA GLN A 50 -1.14 14.98 1.23
C GLN A 50 -0.29 13.70 1.18
N GLY A 51 -0.84 12.60 0.67
CA GLY A 51 -0.24 11.27 0.82
C GLY A 51 -0.83 10.51 1.99
N ASN A 52 -0.75 9.18 1.92
CA ASN A 52 -1.21 8.27 2.95
C ASN A 52 -0.06 7.36 3.40
N PRO A 53 0.56 7.62 4.56
CA PRO A 53 1.67 6.82 5.07
C PRO A 53 1.22 5.47 5.65
N HIS A 54 -0.09 5.21 5.76
CA HIS A 54 -0.67 4.04 6.40
C HIS A 54 -1.00 2.93 5.39
N GLY A 55 -0.03 2.61 4.53
CA GLY A 55 -0.11 1.51 3.57
C GLY A 55 0.40 0.18 4.15
N HIS A 56 -0.22 -0.94 3.77
CA HIS A 56 0.30 -2.28 4.08
C HIS A 56 0.12 -3.23 2.88
N VAL A 57 0.95 -4.28 2.80
CA VAL A 57 0.86 -5.31 1.76
C VAL A 57 -0.18 -6.37 2.15
N ILE A 58 -0.93 -6.87 1.16
CA ILE A 58 -1.83 -8.01 1.29
C ILE A 58 -1.33 -9.15 0.40
N LEU A 59 -0.90 -10.24 1.03
CA LEU A 59 -0.57 -11.50 0.37
C LEU A 59 -1.87 -12.23 0.00
N ARG A 60 -2.11 -12.44 -1.30
CA ARG A 60 -3.34 -13.03 -1.85
C ARG A 60 -3.10 -14.11 -2.89
N GLY A 61 -1.94 -14.76 -2.84
CA GLY A 61 -1.49 -15.77 -3.77
C GLY A 61 -1.04 -15.21 -5.11
N GLY A 62 -0.78 -16.11 -6.05
CA GLY A 62 -0.33 -15.85 -7.41
C GLY A 62 -0.44 -17.12 -8.22
N LYS A 63 0.66 -17.52 -8.86
CA LYS A 63 0.79 -18.86 -9.46
C LYS A 63 0.74 -19.97 -8.41
N ALA A 64 1.16 -19.66 -7.18
CA ALA A 64 1.05 -20.52 -6.00
C ALA A 64 0.49 -19.68 -4.83
N PRO A 65 -0.03 -20.31 -3.76
CA PRO A 65 -0.33 -19.62 -2.51
C PRO A 65 0.93 -19.02 -1.89
N ASN A 66 0.81 -17.88 -1.20
CA ASN A 66 1.93 -17.16 -0.58
C ASN A 66 1.63 -16.78 0.88
N TYR A 67 1.04 -17.70 1.64
CA TYR A 67 0.65 -17.48 3.04
C TYR A 67 1.55 -18.23 4.04
N SER A 68 2.55 -18.99 3.56
CA SER A 68 3.40 -19.77 4.44
C SER A 68 4.35 -18.85 5.24
N PRO A 69 4.90 -19.31 6.38
CA PRO A 69 5.88 -18.53 7.13
C PRO A 69 7.08 -18.07 6.29
N ALA A 70 7.51 -18.88 5.31
CA ALA A 70 8.59 -18.51 4.39
C ALA A 70 8.18 -17.37 3.45
N ASP A 71 6.93 -17.35 2.98
CA ASP A 71 6.42 -16.28 2.12
C ASP A 71 6.30 -14.95 2.88
N VAL A 72 5.86 -15.02 4.13
CA VAL A 72 5.76 -13.84 5.01
C VAL A 72 7.15 -13.27 5.29
N ALA A 73 8.12 -14.11 5.67
CA ALA A 73 9.50 -13.67 5.90
C ALA A 73 10.14 -13.06 4.64
N GLN A 74 9.86 -13.64 3.46
CA GLN A 74 10.31 -13.09 2.20
C GLN A 74 9.67 -11.72 1.91
N CYS A 75 8.38 -11.55 2.22
CA CYS A 75 7.69 -10.27 2.09
C CYS A 75 8.29 -9.19 2.99
N GLU A 76 8.55 -9.51 4.26
CA GLU A 76 9.18 -8.58 5.21
C GLU A 76 10.54 -8.13 4.69
N LYS A 77 11.36 -9.06 4.20
CA LYS A 77 12.68 -8.76 3.63
C LYS A 77 12.60 -7.85 2.41
N GLU A 78 11.66 -8.09 1.49
CA GLU A 78 11.49 -7.23 0.31
C GLU A 78 10.99 -5.83 0.67
N MET A 79 10.13 -5.71 1.69
CA MET A 79 9.67 -4.43 2.21
C MET A 79 10.83 -3.64 2.85
N GLU A 80 11.67 -4.31 3.64
CA GLU A 80 12.87 -3.70 4.24
C GLU A 80 13.85 -3.20 3.19
N GLN A 81 14.12 -4.01 2.16
CA GLN A 81 14.95 -3.60 1.02
C GLN A 81 14.35 -2.42 0.27
N ALA A 82 13.02 -2.33 0.24
CA ALA A 82 12.30 -1.20 -0.32
C ALA A 82 12.22 0.00 0.65
N GLY A 83 12.93 0.01 1.77
CA GLY A 83 12.91 1.13 2.73
C GLY A 83 11.50 1.47 3.22
N THR A 84 10.60 0.49 3.18
CA THR A 84 9.20 0.63 3.62
C THR A 84 9.05 -0.23 4.87
N THR A 85 8.41 0.33 5.90
CA THR A 85 8.48 -0.25 7.24
C THR A 85 7.96 -1.69 7.25
N SER A 86 8.84 -2.63 7.64
CA SER A 86 8.48 -4.03 7.87
C SER A 86 7.59 -4.13 9.12
N PHE A 87 6.76 -5.17 9.19
CA PHE A 87 5.88 -5.44 10.32
C PHE A 87 6.63 -5.50 11.68
N ALA A 88 7.96 -5.61 11.66
CA ALA A 88 8.82 -5.64 12.84
C ALA A 88 9.03 -4.29 13.54
N ASP A 89 8.71 -3.14 12.94
CA ASP A 89 9.00 -1.80 13.51
C ASP A 89 7.93 -1.30 14.51
N GLY A 90 7.33 -2.19 15.29
CA GLY A 90 6.58 -1.80 16.50
C GLY A 90 5.32 -0.94 16.32
N ARG A 91 4.80 -0.76 15.09
CA ARG A 91 3.49 -0.11 14.86
C ARG A 91 2.30 -1.06 15.05
N LEU A 92 2.39 -1.89 16.08
CA LEU A 92 1.24 -2.56 16.69
C LEU A 92 0.34 -1.46 17.28
N GLN A 93 -0.65 -0.99 16.53
CA GLN A 93 -1.90 -0.65 17.17
C GLN A 93 -2.59 -1.96 17.50
N SER A 94 -2.43 -2.38 18.75
CA SER A 94 -3.34 -3.32 19.41
C SER A 94 -4.77 -2.80 19.26
N TRP A 95 -5.67 -3.65 18.77
CA TRP A 95 -7.09 -3.50 19.08
C TRP A 95 -7.32 -3.88 20.54
#